data_AF-A0A847V0A8-F1
#
_entry.id   AF-A0A847V0A8-F1
#
_cell.length_a   1.000
_cell.length_b   1.000
_cell.length_c   1.000
_cell.angle_alpha   90.00
_cell.angle_beta   90.00
_cell.angle_gamma   90.00
#
_symmetry.space_group_name_H-M   'P 1'
#
loop_
_entity.id
_entity.type
_entity.pdbx_description
1 polymer ?
#
loop_
_entity_poly.entity_id
_entity_poly.type
_entity_poly.pdbx_seq_one_letter_code
_entity_poly.pdbx_strand_id
1 'polypeptide(L)'
;MDKTLYRIYRTGFWSALVAFVAAAGYSVFQILQIAGLIGRPWDEVLIYGTSLLIAAPFMLALLALHHVAPDDRRYWSHAAVLFAVIYVTYVSLNYAVQLTAVLPHPDADPVLIQTPHSLFWTVDALGYIALGLATLFAVPVFERSGPDRWVRRFFLANGLIIPLFLIVYFYPTFSTRLLLLGLPWIVTAPGSILMLALYFRRGSERG
;
A
#
# COMPACT_ATOMS: atom_id res chain seq x y z
N MET A 1 2.33 -30.03 7.61
CA MET A 1 2.30 -29.12 6.45
C MET A 1 3.44 -29.46 5.51
N ASP A 2 3.22 -29.42 4.19
CA ASP A 2 4.30 -29.53 3.22
C ASP A 2 5.35 -28.42 3.45
N LYS A 3 6.64 -28.76 3.36
CA LYS A 3 7.76 -27.82 3.52
C LYS A 3 7.62 -26.63 2.58
N THR A 4 7.10 -26.84 1.37
CA THR A 4 6.85 -25.77 0.39
C THR A 4 5.80 -24.79 0.90
N LEU A 5 4.67 -25.30 1.38
CA LEU A 5 3.58 -24.48 1.89
C LEU A 5 4.00 -23.67 3.14
N TYR A 6 4.75 -24.29 4.06
CA TYR A 6 5.33 -23.60 5.21
C TYR A 6 6.23 -22.43 4.78
N ARG A 7 7.08 -22.63 3.76
CA ARG A 7 7.96 -21.57 3.23
C ARG A 7 7.14 -20.42 2.64
N ILE A 8 6.05 -20.70 1.93
CA ILE A 8 5.18 -19.66 1.37
C ILE A 8 4.54 -18.83 2.48
N TYR A 9 3.99 -19.47 3.52
CA TYR A 9 3.44 -18.77 4.69
C TYR A 9 4.50 -17.90 5.39
N ARG A 10 5.71 -18.44 5.59
CA ARG A 10 6.81 -17.71 6.21
C ARG A 10 7.24 -16.49 5.37
N THR A 11 7.37 -16.65 4.06
CA THR A 11 7.68 -15.54 3.14
C THR A 11 6.58 -14.48 3.19
N GLY A 12 5.31 -14.90 3.07
CA GLY A 12 4.17 -14.00 3.16
C GLY A 12 4.13 -13.20 4.47
N PHE A 13 4.42 -13.85 5.61
CA PHE A 13 4.50 -13.19 6.91
C PHE A 13 5.56 -12.09 6.94
N TRP A 14 6.80 -12.40 6.55
CA TRP A 14 7.90 -11.42 6.60
C TRP A 14 7.71 -10.30 5.58
N SER A 15 7.25 -10.60 4.37
CA SER A 15 6.92 -9.59 3.36
C SER A 15 5.82 -8.64 3.85
N ALA A 16 4.74 -9.18 4.43
CA ALA A 16 3.69 -8.37 5.02
C ALA A 16 4.17 -7.57 6.23
N LEU A 17 5.02 -8.14 7.09
CA LEU A 17 5.54 -7.42 8.26
C LEU A 17 6.42 -6.22 7.86
N VAL A 18 7.30 -6.39 6.87
CA VAL A 18 8.12 -5.29 6.34
C VAL A 18 7.22 -4.21 5.71
N ALA A 19 6.25 -4.59 4.89
CA ALA A 19 5.29 -3.64 4.32
C ALA A 19 4.49 -2.92 5.41
N PHE A 20 4.12 -3.60 6.50
CA PHE A 20 3.40 -3.00 7.62
C PHE A 20 4.25 -1.95 8.34
N VAL A 21 5.51 -2.28 8.67
CA VAL A 21 6.42 -1.33 9.32
C VAL A 21 6.64 -0.11 8.44
N ALA A 22 6.81 -0.31 7.13
CA ALA A 22 6.94 0.78 6.16
C ALA A 22 5.66 1.65 6.09
N ALA A 23 4.47 1.04 6.02
CA ALA A 23 3.19 1.75 5.97
C ALA A 23 2.86 2.51 7.26
N ALA A 24 3.20 1.92 8.41
CA ALA A 24 3.09 2.58 9.71
C ALA A 24 4.08 3.75 9.82
N GLY A 25 5.32 3.57 9.35
CA GLY A 25 6.33 4.61 9.26
C GLY A 25 5.87 5.79 8.39
N TYR A 26 5.39 5.51 7.18
CA TYR A 26 4.80 6.53 6.31
C TYR A 26 3.69 7.28 7.03
N SER A 27 2.77 6.56 7.69
CA SER A 27 1.62 7.15 8.38
C SER A 27 2.06 8.12 9.47
N VAL A 28 3.09 7.76 10.24
CA VAL A 28 3.71 8.64 11.23
C VAL A 28 4.32 9.87 10.57
N PHE A 29 5.13 9.70 9.51
CA PHE A 29 5.79 10.81 8.83
C PHE A 29 4.80 11.76 8.15
N GLN A 30 3.71 11.23 7.58
CA GLN A 30 2.64 12.04 7.00
C GLN A 30 1.95 12.91 8.06
N ILE A 31 1.70 12.36 9.26
CA ILE A 31 1.13 13.13 10.39
C ILE A 31 2.10 14.22 10.83
N LEU A 32 3.39 13.89 10.99
CA LEU A 32 4.42 14.85 11.39
C LEU A 32 4.57 15.98 10.37
N GLN A 33 4.51 15.67 9.07
CA GLN A 33 4.55 16.67 8.00
C GLN A 33 3.34 17.60 8.05
N ILE A 34 2.12 17.05 8.14
CA ILE A 34 0.89 17.85 8.23
C ILE A 34 0.88 18.74 9.49
N ALA A 35 1.45 18.24 10.60
CA ALA A 35 1.61 19.01 11.84
C ALA A 35 2.74 20.05 11.79
N GLY A 36 3.55 20.09 10.73
CA GLY A 36 4.69 21.00 10.59
C GLY A 36 5.88 20.67 11.50
N LEU A 37 5.97 19.42 12.00
CA LEU A 37 7.01 18.97 12.92
C LEU A 37 8.29 18.48 12.21
N ILE A 38 8.19 18.19 10.91
CA ILE A 38 9.31 17.87 10.03
C ILE A 38 9.20 18.73 8.76
N GLY A 39 10.34 19.17 8.23
CA GLY A 39 10.40 20.03 7.05
C GLY A 39 11.35 19.51 5.99
N ARG A 40 11.38 20.21 4.85
CA ARG A 40 12.20 19.85 3.69
C ARG A 40 13.70 19.79 4.02
N PRO A 41 14.45 18.80 3.48
CA PRO A 41 13.98 17.72 2.59
C PRO A 41 13.49 16.47 3.34
N TRP A 42 13.58 16.45 4.67
CA TRP A 42 13.40 15.24 5.47
C TRP A 42 11.97 14.73 5.49
N ASP A 43 10.98 15.62 5.45
CA ASP A 43 9.57 15.24 5.31
C ASP A 43 9.34 14.42 4.03
N GLU A 44 9.84 14.89 2.90
CA GLU A 44 9.73 14.21 1.61
C GLU A 44 10.57 12.93 1.53
N VAL A 45 11.82 12.96 2.00
CA VAL A 45 12.69 11.76 2.03
C VAL A 45 12.03 10.64 2.84
N LEU A 46 11.48 10.96 4.02
CA LEU A 46 10.88 9.97 4.90
C LEU A 46 9.56 9.43 4.32
N ILE A 47 8.73 10.28 3.73
CA ILE A 47 7.45 9.90 3.11
C ILE A 47 7.68 9.06 1.85
N TYR A 48 8.50 9.51 0.91
CA TYR A 48 8.79 8.78 -0.32
C TYR A 48 9.57 7.50 -0.04
N GLY A 49 10.56 7.55 0.86
CA GLY A 49 11.38 6.40 1.23
C GLY A 49 10.55 5.30 1.90
N THR A 50 9.72 5.64 2.88
CA THR A 50 8.85 4.65 3.52
C THR A 50 7.79 4.10 2.56
N SER A 51 7.19 4.93 1.71
CA SER A 51 6.24 4.44 0.70
C SER A 51 6.88 3.49 -0.30
N LEU A 52 8.08 3.79 -0.79
CA LEU A 52 8.82 2.91 -1.68
C LEU A 52 9.08 1.54 -1.04
N LEU A 53 9.38 1.51 0.28
CA LEU A 53 9.58 0.28 1.03
C LEU A 53 8.30 -0.55 1.25
N ILE A 54 7.10 0.02 1.06
CA ILE A 54 5.84 -0.74 1.07
C ILE A 54 5.72 -1.59 -0.19
N ALA A 55 6.16 -1.06 -1.34
CA ALA A 55 5.83 -1.55 -2.68
C ALA A 55 6.10 -3.05 -2.88
N ALA A 56 7.37 -3.43 -3.01
CA ALA A 56 7.73 -4.81 -3.30
C ALA A 56 7.28 -5.81 -2.21
N PRO A 57 7.43 -5.51 -0.89
CA PRO A 57 6.98 -6.44 0.14
C PRO A 57 5.45 -6.64 0.15
N PHE A 58 4.65 -5.62 -0.14
CA PHE A 58 3.19 -5.77 -0.28
C PHE A 58 2.82 -6.70 -1.45
N MET A 59 3.44 -6.50 -2.61
CA MET A 59 3.22 -7.36 -3.78
C MET A 59 3.62 -8.82 -3.50
N LEU A 60 4.78 -9.04 -2.86
CA LEU A 60 5.22 -10.40 -2.48
C LEU A 60 4.28 -11.04 -1.46
N ALA A 61 3.71 -10.26 -0.53
CA ALA A 61 2.70 -10.76 0.38
C ALA A 61 1.41 -11.19 -0.36
N LEU A 62 0.95 -10.45 -1.36
CA LEU A 62 -0.19 -10.86 -2.18
C LEU A 62 0.11 -12.04 -3.10
N LEU A 63 1.35 -12.17 -3.59
CA LEU A 63 1.80 -13.36 -4.30
C LEU A 63 1.74 -14.60 -3.40
N ALA A 64 2.25 -14.48 -2.16
CA ALA A 64 2.12 -15.56 -1.18
C ALA A 64 0.66 -15.88 -0.88
N LEU A 65 -0.22 -14.87 -0.77
CA LEU A 65 -1.66 -15.06 -0.60
C LEU A 65 -2.26 -15.86 -1.76
N HIS A 66 -1.89 -15.54 -3.00
CA HIS A 66 -2.35 -16.28 -4.17
C HIS A 66 -1.97 -17.76 -4.13
N HIS A 67 -0.76 -18.08 -3.66
CA HIS A 67 -0.29 -19.46 -3.57
C HIS A 67 -0.90 -20.28 -2.43
N VAL A 68 -1.42 -19.63 -1.38
CA VAL A 68 -2.12 -20.31 -0.28
C VAL A 68 -3.65 -20.24 -0.40
N ALA A 69 -4.16 -19.51 -1.39
CA ALA A 69 -5.59 -19.35 -1.62
C ALA A 69 -6.22 -20.67 -2.12
N PRO A 70 -7.43 -21.01 -1.65
CA PRO A 70 -8.23 -22.10 -2.21
C PRO A 70 -8.49 -21.93 -3.72
N ASP A 71 -8.57 -23.04 -4.45
CA ASP A 71 -8.71 -23.03 -5.92
C ASP A 71 -9.97 -22.30 -6.41
N ASP A 72 -11.09 -22.42 -5.68
CA ASP A 72 -12.36 -21.73 -5.98
C ASP A 72 -12.28 -20.20 -5.85
N ARG A 73 -11.25 -19.68 -5.17
CA ARG A 73 -11.03 -18.24 -4.93
C ARG A 73 -9.80 -17.70 -5.64
N ARG A 74 -9.11 -18.53 -6.42
CA ARG A 74 -7.80 -18.24 -7.01
C ARG A 74 -7.85 -17.15 -8.09
N TYR A 75 -8.98 -17.01 -8.77
CA TYR A 75 -9.24 -15.89 -9.70
C TYR A 75 -9.09 -14.53 -8.99
N TRP A 76 -9.71 -14.40 -7.82
CA TRP A 76 -9.73 -13.16 -7.03
C TRP A 76 -8.35 -12.81 -6.48
N SER A 77 -7.63 -13.81 -5.94
CA SER A 77 -6.26 -13.59 -5.47
C SER A 77 -5.29 -13.25 -6.61
N HIS A 78 -5.49 -13.82 -7.81
CA HIS A 78 -4.69 -13.46 -8.98
C HIS A 78 -4.96 -12.03 -9.44
N ALA A 79 -6.23 -11.61 -9.51
CA ALA A 79 -6.60 -10.23 -9.80
C ALA A 79 -5.95 -9.24 -8.80
N ALA A 80 -5.94 -9.59 -7.51
CA ALA A 80 -5.25 -8.79 -6.48
C ALA A 80 -3.75 -8.64 -6.77
N VAL A 81 -3.07 -9.71 -7.22
CA VAL A 81 -1.65 -9.66 -7.62
C VAL A 81 -1.44 -8.75 -8.82
N LEU A 82 -2.30 -8.80 -9.84
CA LEU A 82 -2.19 -7.93 -11.03
C LEU A 82 -2.26 -6.45 -10.65
N PHE A 83 -3.19 -6.07 -9.77
CA PHE A 83 -3.27 -4.70 -9.26
C PHE A 83 -2.07 -4.34 -8.37
N ALA A 84 -1.53 -5.29 -7.60
CA ALA A 84 -0.32 -5.06 -6.82
C ALA A 84 0.89 -4.78 -7.73
N VAL A 85 1.01 -5.44 -8.88
CA VAL A 85 2.05 -5.16 -9.88
C VAL A 85 1.92 -3.73 -10.39
N ILE A 86 0.70 -3.30 -10.76
CA ILE A 86 0.44 -1.92 -11.22
C ILE A 86 0.84 -0.90 -10.13
N TYR A 87 0.44 -1.15 -8.87
CA TYR A 87 0.84 -0.32 -7.73
C TYR A 87 2.35 -0.21 -7.62
N VAL A 88 3.08 -1.34 -7.60
CA VAL A 88 4.54 -1.36 -7.47
C VAL A 88 5.20 -0.60 -8.61
N THR A 89 4.71 -0.76 -9.84
CA THR A 89 5.25 -0.04 -11.01
C THR A 89 5.14 1.47 -10.83
N TYR A 90 3.95 1.99 -10.50
CA TYR A 90 3.75 3.44 -10.38
C TYR A 90 4.46 4.03 -9.16
N VAL A 91 4.38 3.37 -8.01
CA VAL A 91 5.01 3.84 -6.77
C VAL A 91 6.53 3.80 -6.86
N SER A 92 7.10 2.75 -7.46
CA SER A 92 8.55 2.67 -7.65
C SER A 92 9.04 3.73 -8.63
N LEU A 93 8.32 3.93 -9.75
CA LEU A 93 8.62 5.00 -10.69
C LEU A 93 8.58 6.37 -10.01
N ASN A 94 7.50 6.67 -9.27
CA ASN A 94 7.33 7.95 -8.62
C ASN A 94 8.44 8.22 -7.61
N TYR A 95 8.53 7.39 -6.58
CA TYR A 95 9.41 7.68 -5.46
C TYR A 95 10.89 7.49 -5.75
N ALA A 96 11.26 6.63 -6.71
CA ALA A 96 12.65 6.59 -7.19
C ALA A 96 13.01 7.91 -7.88
N VAL A 97 12.15 8.45 -8.74
CA VAL A 97 12.38 9.75 -9.40
C VAL A 97 12.45 10.88 -8.35
N GLN A 98 11.50 10.94 -7.41
CA GLN A 98 11.53 11.99 -6.38
C GLN A 98 12.82 11.92 -5.53
N LEU A 99 13.23 10.74 -5.09
CA LEU A 99 14.41 10.57 -4.23
C LEU A 99 15.75 10.76 -4.94
N THR A 100 15.83 10.50 -6.25
CA THR A 100 17.12 10.48 -6.97
C THR A 100 17.31 11.64 -7.95
N ALA A 101 16.24 12.07 -8.61
CA ALA A 101 16.30 13.08 -9.66
C ALA A 101 15.79 14.45 -9.19
N VAL A 102 14.81 14.49 -8.28
CA VAL A 102 14.19 15.74 -7.81
C VAL A 102 14.85 16.26 -6.54
N LEU A 103 14.76 15.52 -5.43
CA LEU A 103 15.20 16.00 -4.12
C LEU A 103 16.68 16.41 -4.05
N PRO A 104 17.63 15.72 -4.70
CA PRO A 104 19.03 16.14 -4.68
C PRO A 104 19.35 17.36 -5.56
N HIS A 105 18.44 17.75 -6.48
CA HIS A 105 18.70 18.75 -7.51
C HIS A 105 17.70 19.92 -7.42
N PRO A 106 18.13 21.09 -6.90
CA PRO A 106 17.26 22.27 -6.79
C PRO A 106 16.66 22.76 -8.11
N ASP A 107 17.37 22.53 -9.22
CA ASP A 107 16.97 22.91 -10.58
C ASP A 107 16.40 21.73 -11.38
N ALA A 108 15.82 20.73 -10.69
CA ALA A 108 15.18 19.60 -11.34
C ALA A 108 14.09 20.05 -12.32
N ASP A 109 13.94 19.32 -13.43
CA ASP A 109 12.91 19.61 -14.42
C ASP A 109 11.52 19.64 -13.75
N PRO A 110 10.74 20.74 -13.86
CA PRO A 110 9.42 20.86 -13.27
C PRO A 110 8.46 19.72 -13.60
N VAL A 111 8.62 19.04 -14.76
CA VAL A 111 7.79 17.89 -15.14
C VAL A 111 7.99 16.69 -14.21
N LEU A 112 9.16 16.58 -13.58
CA LEU A 112 9.52 15.50 -12.67
C LEU A 112 9.05 15.75 -11.24
N ILE A 113 8.74 16.99 -10.87
CA ILE A 113 8.43 17.35 -9.50
C ILE A 113 6.99 16.91 -9.15
N GLN A 114 6.85 16.16 -8.06
CA GLN A 114 5.53 15.86 -7.50
C GLN A 114 4.96 17.10 -6.81
N THR A 115 3.95 17.71 -7.44
CA THR A 115 3.14 18.81 -6.88
C THR A 115 1.67 18.55 -7.21
N PRO A 116 0.70 19.13 -6.48
CA PRO A 116 -0.70 18.92 -6.80
C PRO A 116 -1.01 19.17 -8.28
N HIS A 117 -1.68 18.22 -8.92
CA HIS A 117 -2.00 18.19 -10.36
C HIS A 117 -0.81 18.02 -11.33
N SER A 118 0.39 17.71 -10.85
CA SER A 118 1.51 17.34 -11.72
C SER A 118 1.37 15.93 -12.30
N LEU A 119 2.26 15.59 -13.24
CA LEU A 119 2.35 14.23 -13.78
C LEU A 119 2.52 13.20 -12.65
N PHE A 120 3.49 13.43 -11.76
CA PHE A 120 3.79 12.51 -10.67
C PHE A 120 2.70 12.48 -9.59
N TRP A 121 1.91 13.54 -9.41
CA TRP A 121 0.68 13.50 -8.61
C TRP A 121 -0.36 12.53 -9.18
N THR A 122 -0.52 12.50 -10.51
CA THR A 122 -1.44 11.57 -11.17
C THR A 122 -0.92 10.13 -11.11
N VAL A 123 0.39 9.94 -11.33
CA VAL A 123 1.04 8.61 -11.18
C VAL A 123 0.85 8.08 -9.76
N ASP A 124 1.05 8.94 -8.76
CA ASP A 124 0.84 8.61 -7.35
C ASP A 124 -0.60 8.16 -7.06
N ALA A 125 -1.57 8.94 -7.55
CA ALA A 125 -3.00 8.61 -7.46
C ALA A 125 -3.30 7.21 -8.01
N LEU A 126 -2.83 6.93 -9.23
CA LEU A 126 -3.06 5.66 -9.91
C LEU A 126 -2.41 4.50 -9.15
N GLY A 127 -1.22 4.72 -8.57
CA GLY A 127 -0.58 3.77 -7.67
C GLY A 127 -1.49 3.41 -6.50
N TYR A 128 -1.88 4.38 -5.68
CA TYR A 128 -2.67 4.11 -4.48
C TYR A 128 -4.10 3.60 -4.78
N ILE A 129 -4.70 3.99 -5.90
CA ILE A 129 -5.94 3.39 -6.40
C ILE A 129 -5.71 1.91 -6.72
N ALA A 130 -4.61 1.56 -7.40
CA ALA A 130 -4.26 0.18 -7.68
C ALA A 130 -4.02 -0.63 -6.40
N LEU A 131 -3.39 -0.06 -5.37
CA LEU A 131 -3.29 -0.72 -4.05
C LEU A 131 -4.68 -0.97 -3.46
N GLY A 132 -5.57 0.03 -3.50
CA GLY A 132 -6.95 -0.10 -3.05
C GLY A 132 -7.67 -1.25 -3.77
N LEU A 133 -7.55 -1.31 -5.10
CA LEU A 133 -8.11 -2.38 -5.92
C LEU A 133 -7.50 -3.74 -5.56
N ALA A 134 -6.18 -3.82 -5.37
CA ALA A 134 -5.52 -5.06 -4.93
C ALA A 134 -6.13 -5.58 -3.62
N THR A 135 -6.35 -4.69 -2.64
CA THR A 135 -7.03 -5.08 -1.39
C THR A 135 -8.49 -5.47 -1.63
N LEU A 136 -9.23 -4.76 -2.49
CA LEU A 136 -10.64 -5.07 -2.78
C LEU A 136 -10.80 -6.43 -3.45
N PHE A 137 -9.96 -6.74 -4.44
CA PHE A 137 -9.98 -8.02 -5.16
C PHE A 137 -9.51 -9.20 -4.29
N ALA A 138 -8.71 -8.97 -3.24
CA ALA A 138 -8.33 -10.02 -2.30
C ALA A 138 -9.43 -10.32 -1.25
N VAL A 139 -10.45 -9.47 -1.07
CA VAL A 139 -11.54 -9.68 -0.10
C VAL A 139 -12.20 -11.07 -0.18
N PRO A 140 -12.52 -11.62 -1.37
CA PRO A 140 -13.19 -12.91 -1.47
C PRO A 140 -12.35 -14.10 -1.01
N VAL A 141 -11.02 -13.94 -0.90
CA VAL A 141 -10.11 -15.02 -0.46
C VAL A 141 -10.34 -15.38 1.01
N PHE A 142 -10.66 -14.38 1.83
CA PHE A 142 -10.77 -14.54 3.28
C PHE A 142 -12.15 -15.00 3.75
N GLU A 143 -12.16 -15.87 4.76
CA GLU A 143 -13.40 -16.35 5.37
C GLU A 143 -14.21 -15.25 6.05
N ARG A 144 -15.53 -15.41 6.07
CA ARG A 144 -16.45 -14.47 6.73
C ARG A 144 -16.50 -14.64 8.25
N SER A 145 -16.01 -15.76 8.76
CA SER A 145 -16.02 -16.13 10.17
C SER A 145 -14.60 -16.29 10.73
N GLY A 146 -14.50 -16.47 12.05
CA GLY A 146 -13.21 -16.64 12.72
C GLY A 146 -12.30 -15.42 12.63
N PRO A 147 -10.98 -15.59 12.77
CA PRO A 147 -10.03 -14.48 12.78
C PRO A 147 -9.82 -13.85 11.39
N ASP A 148 -10.15 -14.55 10.31
CA ASP A 148 -9.95 -14.08 8.93
C ASP A 148 -10.99 -13.01 8.54
N ARG A 149 -12.12 -12.97 9.24
CA ARG A 149 -13.13 -11.90 9.11
C ARG A 149 -12.53 -10.50 9.29
N TRP A 150 -11.50 -10.38 10.13
CA TRP A 150 -10.84 -9.10 10.39
C TRP A 150 -9.94 -8.69 9.22
N VAL A 151 -9.20 -9.63 8.65
CA VAL A 151 -8.42 -9.41 7.41
C VAL A 151 -9.35 -8.93 6.31
N ARG A 152 -10.48 -9.64 6.13
CA ARG A 152 -11.51 -9.30 5.16
C ARG A 152 -12.07 -7.88 5.36
N ARG A 153 -12.37 -7.49 6.60
CA ARG A 153 -12.92 -6.17 6.94
C ARG A 153 -11.92 -5.05 6.65
N PHE A 154 -10.65 -5.21 7.02
CA PHE A 154 -9.63 -4.21 6.76
C PHE A 154 -9.36 -4.06 5.25
N PHE A 155 -9.26 -5.17 4.53
CA PHE A 155 -9.10 -5.16 3.06
C PHE A 155 -10.27 -4.48 2.36
N LEU A 156 -11.51 -4.77 2.81
CA LEU A 156 -12.70 -4.12 2.29
C LEU A 156 -12.70 -2.62 2.62
N ALA A 157 -12.41 -2.25 3.87
CA ALA A 157 -12.34 -0.85 4.28
C ALA A 157 -11.29 -0.07 3.48
N ASN A 158 -10.12 -0.67 3.23
CA ASN A 158 -9.06 -0.06 2.44
C ASN A 158 -9.47 0.11 0.96
N GLY A 159 -10.08 -0.93 0.37
CA GLY A 159 -10.61 -0.84 -1.00
C GLY A 159 -11.72 0.20 -1.16
N LEU A 160 -12.56 0.38 -0.13
CA LEU A 160 -13.65 1.37 -0.15
C LEU A 160 -13.18 2.83 0.03
N ILE A 161 -11.89 3.08 0.25
CA ILE A 161 -11.33 4.45 0.27
C ILE A 161 -11.10 5.00 -1.14
N ILE A 162 -11.09 4.16 -2.19
CA ILE A 162 -10.86 4.58 -3.57
C ILE A 162 -11.70 5.81 -3.97
N PRO A 163 -13.02 5.90 -3.70
CA PRO A 163 -13.80 7.09 -4.03
C PRO A 163 -13.29 8.36 -3.33
N LEU A 164 -12.78 8.26 -2.10
CA LEU A 164 -12.17 9.39 -1.39
C LEU A 164 -10.87 9.81 -2.07
N PHE A 165 -10.03 8.85 -2.50
CA PHE A 165 -8.83 9.15 -3.26
C PHE A 165 -9.13 9.79 -4.61
N LEU A 166 -10.15 9.31 -5.31
CA LEU A 166 -10.59 9.94 -6.56
C LEU A 166 -10.94 11.41 -6.34
N ILE A 167 -11.64 11.72 -5.25
CA ILE A 167 -11.93 13.11 -4.87
C ILE A 167 -10.63 13.85 -4.53
N VAL A 168 -9.78 13.33 -3.65
CA VAL A 168 -8.54 14.00 -3.23
C VAL A 168 -7.61 14.34 -4.39
N TYR A 169 -7.39 13.38 -5.29
CA TYR A 169 -6.40 13.52 -6.36
C TYR A 169 -6.93 14.25 -7.59
N PHE A 170 -8.21 14.11 -7.93
CA PHE A 170 -8.77 14.63 -9.18
C PHE A 170 -9.70 15.84 -8.99
N TYR A 171 -9.91 16.32 -7.76
CA TYR A 171 -10.63 17.59 -7.57
C TYR A 171 -9.82 18.76 -8.16
N PRO A 172 -10.43 19.77 -8.80
CA PRO A 172 -9.69 20.79 -9.54
C PRO A 172 -8.78 21.71 -8.71
N THR A 173 -8.98 21.76 -7.40
CA THR A 173 -8.21 22.62 -6.50
C THR A 173 -7.68 21.85 -5.32
N PHE A 174 -6.38 21.99 -5.04
CA PHE A 174 -5.77 21.39 -3.87
C PHE A 174 -6.02 22.22 -2.60
N SER A 175 -6.27 21.53 -1.49
CA SER A 175 -6.18 22.11 -0.14
C SER A 175 -5.79 21.04 0.87
N THR A 176 -5.16 21.45 1.98
CA THR A 176 -4.84 20.52 3.07
C THR A 176 -6.10 19.87 3.63
N ARG A 177 -7.23 20.59 3.70
CA ARG A 177 -8.52 20.04 4.15
C ARG A 177 -9.04 18.94 3.24
N LEU A 178 -8.85 19.10 1.93
CA LEU A 178 -9.17 18.06 0.96
C LEU A 178 -8.30 16.82 1.18
N LEU A 179 -6.98 17.00 1.38
CA LEU A 179 -6.05 15.92 1.68
C LEU A 179 -6.48 15.10 2.92
N LEU A 180 -7.11 15.75 3.91
CA LEU A 180 -7.61 15.06 5.10
C LEU A 180 -8.72 14.03 4.82
N LEU A 181 -9.41 14.10 3.66
CA LEU A 181 -10.34 13.03 3.26
C LEU A 181 -9.62 11.70 3.02
N GLY A 182 -8.31 11.74 2.74
CA GLY A 182 -7.46 10.56 2.62
C GLY A 182 -7.00 9.98 3.96
N LEU A 183 -7.25 10.65 5.11
CA LEU A 183 -6.82 10.18 6.43
C LEU A 183 -7.22 8.74 6.79
N PRO A 184 -8.39 8.20 6.39
CA PRO A 184 -8.72 6.82 6.71
C PRO A 184 -7.64 5.82 6.29
N TRP A 185 -6.88 6.13 5.24
CA TRP A 185 -5.78 5.29 4.74
C TRP A 185 -4.65 5.08 5.77
N ILE A 186 -4.38 6.07 6.65
CA ILE A 186 -3.41 5.98 7.75
C ILE A 186 -3.69 4.79 8.68
N VAL A 187 -4.94 4.33 8.74
CA VAL A 187 -5.35 3.20 9.57
C VAL A 187 -5.62 1.97 8.71
N THR A 188 -6.37 2.11 7.61
CA THR A 188 -6.82 0.96 6.83
C THR A 188 -5.70 0.28 6.08
N ALA A 189 -4.72 1.01 5.56
CA ALA A 189 -3.60 0.42 4.82
C ALA A 189 -2.67 -0.37 5.74
N PRO A 190 -2.04 0.22 6.79
CA PRO A 190 -1.22 -0.55 7.72
C PRO A 190 -2.04 -1.62 8.44
N GLY A 191 -3.30 -1.35 8.78
CA GLY A 191 -4.21 -2.33 9.37
C GLY A 191 -4.44 -3.55 8.47
N SER A 192 -4.66 -3.34 7.17
CA SER A 192 -4.79 -4.42 6.18
C SER A 192 -3.53 -5.27 6.13
N ILE A 193 -2.38 -4.62 5.99
CA ILE A 193 -1.09 -5.32 5.85
C ILE A 193 -0.74 -6.07 7.14
N LEU A 194 -0.99 -5.50 8.32
CA LEU A 194 -0.81 -6.19 9.60
C LEU A 194 -1.72 -7.41 9.72
N MET A 195 -3.00 -7.26 9.38
CA MET A 195 -3.94 -8.39 9.41
C MET A 195 -3.51 -9.50 8.44
N LEU A 196 -2.96 -9.15 7.28
CA LEU A 196 -2.39 -10.12 6.34
C LEU A 196 -1.16 -10.84 6.94
N ALA A 197 -0.27 -10.12 7.62
CA ALA A 197 0.85 -10.75 8.33
C ALA A 197 0.33 -11.75 9.37
N LEU A 198 -0.63 -11.35 10.19
CA LEU A 198 -1.23 -12.25 11.20
C LEU A 198 -1.94 -13.45 10.56
N TYR A 199 -2.57 -13.29 9.40
CA TYR A 199 -3.12 -14.39 8.62
C TYR A 199 -2.03 -15.41 8.27
N PHE A 200 -0.90 -14.96 7.73
CA PHE A 200 0.20 -15.86 7.38
C PHE A 200 0.82 -16.55 8.60
N ARG A 201 1.00 -15.83 9.71
CA ARG A 201 1.51 -16.40 10.97
C ARG A 201 0.64 -17.58 11.43
N ARG A 202 -0.69 -17.37 11.50
CA ARG A 202 -1.64 -18.41 11.88
C ARG A 202 -1.61 -19.60 10.92
N GLY A 203 -1.49 -19.33 9.61
CA GLY A 203 -1.36 -20.39 8.61
C GLY A 203 -0.08 -21.22 8.78
N SER A 204 1.03 -20.60 9.18
CA SER A 204 2.29 -21.30 9.45
C SER A 204 2.24 -22.19 10.70
N GLU A 205 1.41 -21.85 11.68
CA GLU A 205 1.25 -22.57 12.95
C GLU A 205 0.22 -23.71 12.88
N ARG A 206 -0.68 -23.69 11.89
CA ARG A 206 -1.80 -24.64 11.73
C ARG A 206 -1.45 -25.95 11.02
N GLY A 207 -0.16 -26.24 10.82
CA GLY A 207 0.25 -27.29 9.91
C GLY A 207 1.44 -28.11 10.36
#